data_AF-A0A6V7M2K8-F1
#
_entry.id   AF-A0A6V7M2K8-F1
#
_cell.length_a   1.000
_cell.length_b   1.000
_cell.length_c   1.000
_cell.angle_alpha   90.00
_cell.angle_beta   90.00
_cell.angle_gamma   90.00
#
_symmetry.space_group_name_H-M   'P 1'
#
loop_
_entity.id
_entity.type
_entity.pdbx_description
1 polymer ?
#
loop_
_entity_poly.entity_id
_entity_poly.type
_entity_poly.pdbx_seq_one_letter_code
_entity_poly.pdbx_strand_id
1 'polypeptide(L)'
;MVIHVGVSYKAKCLTLETKASSHGYKKKDITEKCPIEIDSNEITTLQCINVGLNIDKICKKLSEEHSILISDNAGRYLCEFTFYQSLSINPNRALFVHVPDFHVYPCQTTEKELFNLICCTLETLEDESAIMSTH
;
A
#
# COMPACT_ATOMS: atom_id res chain seq x y z
N MET A 1 -3.78 12.09 -3.19
CA MET A 1 -3.06 10.92 -2.66
C MET A 1 -4.09 10.05 -1.97
N VAL A 2 -3.97 8.72 -2.09
CA VAL A 2 -4.85 7.74 -1.44
C VAL A 2 -3.95 6.76 -0.68
N ILE A 3 -4.22 6.58 0.61
CA ILE A 3 -3.55 5.59 1.45
C ILE A 3 -4.61 4.60 1.89
N HIS A 4 -4.48 3.35 1.46
CA HIS A 4 -5.32 2.25 1.88
C HIS A 4 -4.71 1.57 3.10
N VAL A 5 -5.57 1.25 4.07
CA VAL A 5 -5.15 0.62 5.32
C VAL A 5 -5.86 -0.72 5.45
N GLY A 6 -5.09 -1.80 5.53
CA GLY A 6 -5.59 -3.15 5.79
C GLY A 6 -5.11 -3.68 7.13
N VAL A 7 -5.95 -4.41 7.85
CA VAL A 7 -5.49 -5.12 9.07
C VAL A 7 -4.95 -6.49 8.66
N SER A 8 -3.77 -6.86 9.17
CA SER A 8 -3.17 -8.18 8.96
C SER A 8 -2.79 -8.82 10.28
N TYR A 9 -3.35 -10.00 10.56
CA TYR A 9 -2.99 -10.81 11.74
C TYR A 9 -1.52 -11.28 11.72
N LYS A 10 -0.86 -11.21 10.56
CA LYS A 10 0.57 -11.53 10.40
C LYS A 10 1.47 -10.34 10.66
N ALA A 11 0.96 -9.12 10.51
CA ALA A 11 1.75 -7.91 10.68
C ALA A 11 2.17 -7.76 12.15
N LYS A 12 3.43 -7.38 12.36
CA LYS A 12 4.00 -7.08 13.69
C LYS A 12 4.25 -5.59 13.92
N CYS A 13 4.27 -4.83 12.83
CA CYS A 13 4.33 -3.38 12.77
C CYS A 13 3.73 -2.91 11.43
N LEU A 14 3.80 -1.61 11.12
CA LEU A 14 3.38 -1.13 9.80
C LEU A 14 4.15 -1.85 8.70
N THR A 15 3.43 -2.33 7.69
CA THR A 15 4.01 -3.01 6.54
C THR A 15 3.54 -2.30 5.25
N LEU A 16 4.46 -1.63 4.56
CA LEU A 16 4.19 -0.95 3.29
C LEU A 16 4.25 -1.95 2.14
N GLU A 17 3.18 -2.00 1.35
CA GLU A 17 3.14 -2.84 0.16
C GLU A 17 3.70 -2.08 -1.05
N THR A 18 4.62 -2.71 -1.75
CA THR A 18 5.43 -2.09 -2.83
C THR A 18 4.87 -2.36 -4.22
N LYS A 19 3.96 -3.32 -4.35
CA LYS A 19 3.30 -3.68 -5.61
C LYS A 19 1.96 -4.39 -5.36
N ALA A 20 1.15 -4.47 -6.41
CA ALA A 20 -0.08 -5.26 -6.41
C ALA A 20 -0.28 -6.00 -7.74
N SER A 21 -0.99 -7.13 -7.69
CA SER A 21 -1.31 -8.00 -8.82
C SER A 21 -2.81 -8.01 -9.12
N SER A 22 -3.17 -8.10 -10.40
CA SER A 22 -4.55 -8.17 -10.91
C SER A 22 -5.22 -9.55 -10.78
N HIS A 23 -4.49 -10.57 -10.35
CA HIS A 23 -4.92 -11.96 -10.45
C HIS A 23 -4.51 -12.82 -9.24
N GLY A 24 -5.06 -14.03 -9.18
CA GLY A 24 -4.83 -15.01 -8.11
C GLY A 24 -5.85 -14.92 -6.98
N TYR A 25 -7.00 -14.28 -7.19
CA TYR A 25 -8.04 -14.07 -6.19
C TYR A 25 -8.87 -15.33 -5.97
N LYS A 26 -8.45 -16.18 -5.02
CA LYS A 26 -9.12 -17.44 -4.70
C LYS A 26 -10.03 -17.35 -3.48
N LYS A 27 -9.89 -16.29 -2.68
CA LYS A 27 -10.63 -16.13 -1.43
C LYS A 27 -11.93 -15.37 -1.68
N LYS A 28 -13.04 -15.98 -1.29
CA LYS A 28 -14.38 -15.38 -1.34
C LYS A 28 -14.57 -14.29 -0.29
N ASP A 29 -15.38 -13.31 -0.64
CA ASP A 29 -15.79 -12.24 0.24
C ASP A 29 -16.99 -12.61 1.12
N ILE A 30 -17.47 -11.65 1.91
CA ILE A 30 -18.63 -11.84 2.81
C ILE A 30 -19.94 -12.14 2.06
N THR A 31 -19.96 -11.94 0.74
CA THR A 31 -21.08 -12.27 -0.15
C THR A 31 -20.80 -13.53 -0.99
N GLU A 32 -19.79 -14.31 -0.62
CA GLU A 32 -19.37 -15.54 -1.29
C GLU A 32 -18.82 -15.33 -2.72
N LYS A 33 -18.31 -14.13 -3.04
CA LYS A 33 -17.76 -13.79 -4.37
C LYS A 33 -16.25 -13.59 -4.33
N CYS A 34 -15.57 -13.98 -5.40
CA CYS A 34 -14.18 -13.57 -5.62
C CYS A 34 -14.16 -12.28 -6.45
N PRO A 35 -13.17 -11.40 -6.24
CA PRO A 35 -12.90 -10.30 -7.16
C PRO A 35 -12.75 -10.81 -8.60
N ILE A 36 -13.28 -10.03 -9.54
CA ILE A 36 -13.15 -10.33 -10.97
C ILE A 36 -11.70 -10.06 -11.36
N GLU A 37 -11.00 -11.11 -11.80
CA GLU A 37 -9.67 -10.97 -12.38
C GLU A 37 -9.77 -10.27 -13.72
N ILE A 38 -8.82 -9.38 -14.01
CA ILE A 38 -8.73 -8.78 -15.34
C ILE A 38 -8.17 -9.83 -16.29
N ASP A 39 -8.79 -10.00 -17.46
CA ASP A 39 -8.37 -11.02 -18.42
C ASP A 39 -6.91 -10.81 -18.81
N SER A 40 -6.09 -11.83 -18.55
CA SER A 40 -4.67 -11.85 -18.89
C SER A 40 -4.38 -11.65 -20.39
N ASN A 41 -5.39 -11.75 -21.26
CA ASN A 41 -5.28 -11.54 -22.70
C ASN A 41 -5.46 -10.08 -23.13
N GLU A 42 -5.88 -9.17 -22.24
CA GLU A 42 -5.86 -7.74 -22.53
C GLU A 42 -4.41 -7.21 -22.49
N ILE A 43 -3.82 -7.05 -23.67
CA ILE A 43 -2.45 -6.55 -23.88
C ILE A 43 -2.20 -5.22 -23.16
N THR A 44 -3.24 -4.43 -22.92
CA THR A 44 -3.17 -3.11 -22.28
C THR A 44 -3.12 -3.15 -20.74
N THR A 45 -3.38 -4.30 -20.11
CA THR A 45 -3.51 -4.38 -18.66
C THR A 45 -2.24 -4.90 -18.01
N LEU A 46 -1.64 -4.09 -17.14
CA LEU A 46 -0.48 -4.50 -16.35
C LEU A 46 -0.88 -5.54 -15.31
N GLN A 47 -0.32 -6.75 -15.41
CA GLN A 47 -0.64 -7.83 -14.48
C GLN A 47 -0.18 -7.54 -13.04
N CYS A 48 0.93 -6.81 -12.91
CA CYS A 48 1.48 -6.35 -11.65
C CYS A 48 1.93 -4.89 -11.81
N ILE A 49 1.59 -4.05 -10.83
CA ILE A 49 1.95 -2.63 -10.82
C ILE A 49 2.74 -2.35 -9.55
N ASN A 50 3.90 -1.72 -9.70
CA ASN A 50 4.69 -1.23 -8.56
C ASN A 50 4.17 0.14 -8.12
N VAL A 51 4.35 0.45 -6.84
CA VAL A 51 4.15 1.80 -6.32
C VAL A 51 5.14 2.74 -7.01
N GLY A 52 4.63 3.88 -7.49
CA GLY A 52 5.44 4.92 -8.11
C GLY A 52 5.99 5.95 -7.13
N LEU A 53 5.57 5.89 -5.86
CA LEU A 53 6.14 6.69 -4.76
C LEU A 53 7.52 6.16 -4.35
N ASN A 54 8.39 7.05 -3.88
CA ASN A 54 9.69 6.67 -3.34
C ASN A 54 9.58 6.02 -1.95
N ILE A 55 9.26 4.72 -1.93
CA ILE A 55 9.09 3.93 -0.70
C ILE A 55 10.36 3.95 0.15
N ASP A 56 11.55 3.88 -0.46
CA ASP A 56 12.81 3.88 0.28
C ASP A 56 13.00 5.18 1.07
N LYS A 57 12.66 6.33 0.47
CA LYS A 57 12.72 7.63 1.15
C LYS A 57 11.69 7.73 2.28
N ILE A 58 10.47 7.23 2.06
CA ILE A 58 9.42 7.17 3.10
C ILE A 58 9.87 6.29 4.27
N CYS A 59 10.33 5.08 3.99
CA CYS A 59 10.84 4.13 4.99
C CYS A 59 12.01 4.72 5.76
N LYS A 60 12.98 5.34 5.07
CA LYS A 60 14.14 5.96 5.72
C LYS A 60 13.71 7.01 6.74
N LYS A 61 12.86 7.96 6.35
CA LYS A 61 12.34 9.01 7.24
C LYS A 61 11.59 8.45 8.46
N LEU A 62 10.81 7.38 8.27
CA LEU A 62 10.00 6.81 9.34
C LEU A 62 10.78 5.85 10.25
N SER A 63 11.81 5.18 9.73
CA SER A 63 12.58 4.15 10.43
C SER A 63 13.39 4.67 11.62
N GLU A 64 13.56 5.99 11.73
CA GLU A 64 14.25 6.63 12.86
C GLU A 64 13.43 6.53 14.16
N GLU A 65 12.10 6.49 14.06
CA GLU A 65 11.18 6.50 15.21
C GLU A 65 10.25 5.28 15.26
N HIS A 66 10.10 4.54 14.16
CA HIS A 66 9.08 3.52 13.99
C HIS A 66 9.63 2.23 13.37
N SER A 67 9.05 1.10 13.78
CA SER A 67 9.28 -0.16 13.08
C SER A 67 8.40 -0.21 11.84
N ILE A 68 9.02 -0.21 10.65
CA ILE A 68 8.32 -0.35 9.37
C ILE A 68 8.97 -1.47 8.57
N LEU A 69 8.12 -2.31 7.99
CA LEU A 69 8.51 -3.33 7.03
C LEU A 69 8.01 -2.97 5.65
N ILE A 70 8.68 -3.53 4.64
CA ILE A 70 8.21 -3.52 3.27
C ILE A 70 7.77 -4.94 2.88
N SER A 71 6.76 -5.02 2.04
CA SER A 71 6.22 -6.26 1.49
C SER A 71 5.89 -6.05 0.02
N ASP A 72 5.88 -7.13 -0.74
CA ASP A 72 5.53 -7.14 -2.17
C ASP A 72 4.25 -7.94 -2.44
N ASN A 73 3.47 -8.18 -1.38
CA ASN A 73 2.33 -9.08 -1.36
C ASN A 73 1.30 -8.61 -0.32
N ALA A 74 0.32 -7.83 -0.78
CA ALA A 74 -0.81 -7.39 0.03
C ALA A 74 -1.85 -8.50 0.24
N GLY A 75 -1.52 -9.75 -0.11
CA GLY A 75 -2.38 -10.92 -0.05
C GLY A 75 -3.05 -11.23 -1.38
N ARG A 76 -4.07 -12.10 -1.37
CA ARG A 76 -4.85 -12.44 -2.58
C ARG A 76 -6.34 -12.39 -2.26
N TYR A 77 -6.75 -11.25 -1.72
CA TYR A 77 -8.11 -10.94 -1.28
C TYR A 77 -8.38 -9.42 -1.49
N LEU A 78 -9.29 -8.81 -0.71
CA LEU A 78 -9.72 -7.43 -0.89
C LEU A 78 -8.62 -6.37 -0.75
N CYS A 79 -7.60 -6.60 0.10
CA CYS A 79 -6.47 -5.68 0.24
C CYS A 79 -5.73 -5.51 -1.08
N GLU A 80 -5.22 -6.62 -1.64
CA GLU A 80 -4.56 -6.67 -2.94
C GLU A 80 -5.45 -6.11 -4.06
N PHE A 81 -6.72 -6.50 -4.11
CA PHE A 81 -7.65 -6.03 -5.13
C PHE A 81 -7.81 -4.50 -5.08
N THR A 82 -8.09 -3.95 -3.91
CA THR A 82 -8.30 -2.49 -3.75
C THR A 82 -7.01 -1.72 -4.06
N PHE A 83 -5.87 -2.27 -3.67
CA PHE A 83 -4.57 -1.67 -3.95
C PHE A 83 -4.29 -1.65 -5.44
N TYR A 84 -4.45 -2.78 -6.12
CA TYR A 84 -4.28 -2.90 -7.56
C TYR A 84 -5.16 -1.90 -8.32
N GLN A 85 -6.46 -1.81 -7.98
CA GLN A 85 -7.38 -0.87 -8.61
C GLN A 85 -6.95 0.60 -8.45
N SER A 86 -6.28 0.94 -7.35
CA SER A 86 -5.79 2.30 -7.14
C SER A 86 -4.48 2.59 -7.87
N LEU A 87 -3.59 1.59 -7.91
CA LEU A 87 -2.35 1.67 -8.68
C LEU A 87 -2.61 1.73 -10.19
N SER A 88 -3.64 1.06 -10.70
CA SER A 88 -4.02 1.11 -12.11
C SER A 88 -4.57 2.47 -12.55
N ILE A 89 -5.14 3.24 -11.62
CA ILE A 89 -5.55 4.63 -11.85
C ILE A 89 -4.35 5.57 -11.83
N ASN A 90 -3.51 5.51 -10.79
CA ASN A 90 -2.30 6.32 -10.69
C ASN A 90 -1.28 5.73 -9.69
N PRO A 91 -0.18 5.12 -10.17
CA PRO A 91 0.81 4.49 -9.29
C PRO A 91 1.60 5.51 -8.45
N ASN A 92 1.64 6.78 -8.86
CA ASN A 92 2.34 7.85 -8.14
C ASN A 92 1.46 8.53 -7.07
N ARG A 93 0.24 8.02 -6.82
CA ARG A 93 -0.73 8.64 -5.91
C ARG A 93 -1.43 7.64 -4.99
N ALA A 94 -1.04 6.36 -5.01
CA ALA A 94 -1.63 5.31 -4.20
C ALA A 94 -0.56 4.57 -3.39
N LEU A 95 -0.87 4.32 -2.12
CA LEU A 95 -0.06 3.52 -1.20
C LEU A 95 -0.97 2.56 -0.44
N PHE A 96 -0.46 1.40 -0.06
CA PHE A 96 -1.16 0.47 0.82
C PHE A 96 -0.26 0.13 2.01
N VAL A 97 -0.86 0.14 3.20
CA VAL A 97 -0.19 -0.24 4.44
C VAL A 97 -1.02 -1.31 5.17
N HIS A 98 -0.37 -2.39 5.55
CA HIS A 98 -0.90 -3.32 6.53
C HIS A 98 -0.54 -2.88 7.94
N VAL A 99 -1.53 -2.83 8.82
CA VAL A 99 -1.38 -2.59 10.25
C VAL A 99 -1.57 -3.90 11.03
N PRO A 100 -0.89 -4.06 12.17
CA PRO A 100 -1.18 -5.16 13.09
C PRO A 100 -2.60 -5.08 13.67
N ASP A 101 -3.09 -6.19 14.18
CA ASP A 101 -4.32 -6.20 14.98
C ASP A 101 -4.10 -5.58 16.38
N PHE A 102 -5.20 -5.40 17.11
CA PHE A 102 -5.18 -4.74 18.41
C PHE A 102 -4.49 -5.54 19.53
N HIS A 103 -4.19 -6.83 19.31
CA HIS A 103 -3.43 -7.62 20.27
C HIS A 103 -1.93 -7.38 20.15
N VAL A 104 -1.47 -6.94 18.97
CA VAL A 104 -0.09 -6.52 18.75
C VAL A 104 0.07 -5.03 19.05
N TYR A 105 -0.81 -4.19 18.52
CA TYR A 105 -0.75 -2.73 18.67
C TYR A 105 -1.98 -2.17 19.40
N PRO A 106 -1.80 -1.38 20.48
CA PRO A 106 -2.86 -0.49 20.93
C PRO A 106 -3.30 0.44 19.79
N CYS A 107 -4.59 0.82 19.78
CA CYS A 107 -5.14 1.70 18.76
C CYS A 107 -4.36 3.03 18.63
N GLN A 108 -3.87 3.57 19.76
CA GLN A 108 -3.08 4.80 19.81
C GLN A 108 -1.73 4.65 19.09
N THR A 109 -1.12 3.46 19.13
CA THR A 109 0.11 3.19 18.39
C THR A 109 -0.18 3.19 16.89
N THR A 110 -1.21 2.47 16.45
CA THR A 110 -1.62 2.47 15.04
C THR A 110 -1.97 3.87 14.55
N GLU A 111 -2.68 4.67 15.36
CA GLU A 111 -3.01 6.06 15.05
C GLU A 111 -1.75 6.91 14.83
N LYS A 112 -0.82 6.90 15.81
CA LYS A 112 0.43 7.66 15.75
C LYS A 112 1.26 7.27 14.52
N GLU A 113 1.44 5.97 14.30
CA GLU A 113 2.27 5.50 13.18
C GLU A 113 1.63 5.79 11.82
N LEU A 114 0.31 5.68 11.69
CA LEU A 114 -0.39 6.06 10.46
C LEU A 114 -0.33 7.57 10.22
N PHE A 115 -0.49 8.40 11.26
CA PHE A 115 -0.36 9.85 11.14
C PHE A 115 1.03 10.23 10.61
N ASN A 116 2.08 9.67 11.20
CA ASN A 116 3.46 9.91 10.78
C ASN A 116 3.71 9.42 9.34
N LEU A 117 3.17 8.26 8.96
CA LEU A 117 3.23 7.76 7.59
C LEU A 117 2.59 8.75 6.60
N ILE A 118 1.40 9.28 6.93
CA ILE A 118 0.68 10.24 6.07
C ILE A 118 1.52 11.51 5.88
N CYS A 119 2.01 12.11 6.97
CA CYS A 119 2.86 13.30 6.93
C CYS A 119 4.12 13.07 6.10
N CYS A 120 4.85 11.99 6.38
CA CYS A 120 6.07 11.64 5.66
C CYS A 120 5.84 11.44 4.15
N THR A 121 4.71 10.83 3.78
CA THR A 121 4.36 10.60 2.36
C THR A 121 4.05 11.92 1.66
N LEU A 122 3.32 12.83 2.31
CA LEU A 122 3.00 14.15 1.77
C LEU A 122 4.27 14.99 1.54
N GLU A 123 5.15 15.08 2.53
CA GLU A 123 6.44 15.78 2.39
C GLU A 123 7.29 15.22 1.26
N THR A 124 7.32 13.89 1.13
CA THR A 124 8.09 13.23 0.07
C THR A 124 7.57 13.59 -1.32
N LEU A 125 6.25 13.71 -1.49
CA LEU A 125 5.63 14.17 -2.72
C LEU A 125 5.91 15.65 -3.03
N GLU A 126 5.92 16.51 -2.01
CA GLU A 126 6.24 17.93 -2.15
C GLU A 126 7.70 18.11 -2.59
N ASP A 127 8.64 17.41 -1.95
CA ASP A 127 10.06 17.42 -2.33
C ASP A 127 10.28 17.04 -3.80
N GLU A 128 9.60 15.98 -4.27
CA GLU A 128 9.70 15.52 -5.66
C GLU A 128 9.12 16.53 -6.65
N SER A 129 8.01 17.19 -6.28
CA SER A 129 7.41 18.23 -7.12
C SER A 129 8.31 19.47 -7.24
N ALA A 130 9.01 19.83 -6.17
CA ALA A 130 9.96 20.94 -6.17
C ALA A 130 11.17 20.64 -7.07
N ILE A 131 11.74 19.43 -6.99
CA ILE A 131 12.86 19.00 -7.84
C ILE A 131 12.46 19.04 -9.33
N MET A 132 11.26 18.58 -9.66
CA MET A 132 10.78 18.53 -11.04
C MET A 132 10.37 19.89 -11.60
N SER A 133 10.20 20.91 -10.74
CA SER A 133 9.92 22.30 -11.16
C SER A 133 11.19 23.13 -11.37
N THR A 134 12.35 22.62 -10.94
CA THR A 134 13.67 23.28 -11.08
C THR A 134 14.46 22.84 -12.32
N HIS A 135 13.91 21.94 -13.13
CA HIS A 135 14.46 21.45 -14.40
C HIS A 135 13.53 21.80 -15.56
#